data_AF-A0A0A1YMD8-F1
#
_entry.id   AF-A0A0A1YMD8-F1
#
_cell.length_a   1.000
_cell.length_b   1.000
_cell.length_c   1.000
_cell.angle_alpha   90.00
_cell.angle_beta   90.00
_cell.angle_gamma   90.00
#
_symmetry.space_group_name_H-M   'P 1'
#
loop_
_entity.id
_entity.type
_entity.pdbx_description
1 polymer ?
#
loop_
_entity_poly.entity_id
_entity_poly.type
_entity_poly.pdbx_seq_one_letter_code
_entity_poly.pdbx_strand_id
1 'polypeptide(L)'
;MSLTLSEALTHYRSVTDATHRYWGYFQLVAGGTAAFAWSEKNAIFELFLFLSIAFTVFALLNGRLVISSQGEAVDTVQCIRNFASSATSAIPSELAPLIEGISSDSKTKISIWYTGLSLATLAAVWWRYSLLNNVCLAAG
;
A
#
# COMPACT_ATOMS: atom_id res chain seq x y z
N MET A 1 -10.99 16.83 -24.31
CA MET A 1 -9.91 16.05 -24.94
C MET A 1 -10.34 14.59 -24.87
N SER A 2 -10.54 13.91 -26.00
CA SER A 2 -10.93 12.49 -26.00
C SER A 2 -9.68 11.64 -25.83
N LEU A 3 -9.55 10.93 -24.71
CA LEU A 3 -8.52 9.92 -24.52
C LEU A 3 -8.80 8.74 -25.45
N THR A 4 -7.77 8.26 -26.14
CA THR A 4 -7.84 6.99 -26.89
C THR A 4 -7.79 5.81 -25.92
N LEU A 5 -8.33 4.66 -26.35
CA LEU A 5 -8.26 3.41 -25.57
C LEU A 5 -6.82 3.02 -25.22
N SER A 6 -5.87 3.24 -26.15
CA SER A 6 -4.45 2.97 -25.92
C SER A 6 -3.88 3.86 -24.81
N GLU A 7 -4.18 5.16 -24.81
CA GLU A 7 -3.74 6.07 -23.76
C GLU A 7 -4.34 5.70 -22.39
N ALA A 8 -5.61 5.28 -22.34
CA ALA A 8 -6.24 4.81 -21.11
C ALA A 8 -5.57 3.55 -20.55
N LEU A 9 -5.22 2.59 -21.42
CA LEU A 9 -4.49 1.37 -21.04
C LEU A 9 -3.08 1.68 -20.54
N THR A 10 -2.37 2.58 -21.21
CA THR A 10 -1.03 3.03 -20.79
C THR A 10 -1.10 3.75 -19.45
N HIS A 11 -2.10 4.60 -19.24
CA HIS A 11 -2.33 5.28 -17.98
C HIS A 11 -2.61 4.28 -16.85
N TYR A 12 -3.52 3.33 -17.05
CA TYR A 12 -3.80 2.25 -16.08
C TYR A 12 -2.53 1.51 -15.66
N ARG A 13 -1.67 1.16 -16.62
CA ARG A 13 -0.40 0.49 -16.35
C ARG A 13 0.53 1.35 -15.50
N SER A 14 0.67 2.63 -15.85
CA SER A 14 1.48 3.58 -15.08
C SER A 14 1.01 3.72 -13.62
N VAL A 15 -0.31 3.79 -13.41
CA VAL A 15 -0.91 3.89 -12.07
C VAL A 15 -0.70 2.60 -11.27
N THR A 16 -0.83 1.44 -11.92
CA THR A 16 -0.57 0.13 -11.30
C THR A 16 0.90 -0.01 -10.89
N ASP A 17 1.83 0.38 -11.77
CA ASP A 17 3.27 0.37 -11.49
C ASP A 17 3.63 1.29 -10.32
N ALA A 18 3.02 2.48 -10.26
CA ALA A 18 3.19 3.40 -9.13
C ALA A 18 2.66 2.80 -7.82
N THR A 19 1.47 2.19 -7.86
CA THR A 19 0.86 1.51 -6.71
C THR A 19 1.77 0.40 -6.18
N HIS A 20 2.35 -0.41 -7.07
CA HIS A 20 3.29 -1.47 -6.69
C HIS A 20 4.55 -0.90 -6.00
N ARG A 21 5.09 0.22 -6.48
CA ARG A 21 6.24 0.89 -5.84
C ARG A 21 5.90 1.37 -4.43
N TYR A 22 4.73 1.96 -4.22
CA TYR A 22 4.31 2.40 -2.88
C TYR A 22 4.12 1.24 -1.90
N TRP A 23 3.64 0.09 -2.38
CA TRP A 23 3.63 -1.15 -1.59
C TRP A 23 5.05 -1.65 -1.27
N GLY A 24 5.97 -1.59 -2.23
CA GLY A 24 7.38 -1.92 -2.00
C GLY A 24 8.03 -1.03 -0.94
N TYR A 25 7.80 0.29 -0.99
CA TYR A 25 8.27 1.22 0.03
C TYR A 25 7.68 0.89 1.41
N PHE A 26 6.39 0.60 1.47
CA PHE A 26 5.75 0.19 2.72
C PHE A 26 6.39 -1.06 3.30
N GLN A 27 6.55 -2.12 2.51
CA GLN A 27 7.16 -3.38 2.96
C GLN A 27 8.58 -3.18 3.49
N LEU A 28 9.39 -2.39 2.79
CA LEU A 28 10.76 -2.10 3.18
C LEU A 28 10.82 -1.35 4.53
N VAL A 29 10.03 -0.28 4.68
CA VAL A 29 10.05 0.53 5.90
C VAL A 29 9.39 -0.20 7.06
N ALA A 30 8.26 -0.89 6.84
CA ALA A 30 7.60 -1.68 7.87
C ALA A 30 8.48 -2.83 8.36
N GLY A 31 9.09 -3.58 7.43
CA GLY A 31 10.04 -4.64 7.75
C GLY A 31 11.26 -4.10 8.49
N GLY A 32 11.85 -3.00 8.01
CA GLY A 32 12.99 -2.35 8.66
C GLY A 32 12.66 -1.85 10.07
N THR A 33 11.49 -1.24 10.26
CA THR A 33 11.02 -0.74 11.56
C THR A 33 10.88 -1.89 12.56
N ALA A 34 10.21 -2.97 12.17
CA ALA A 34 10.05 -4.14 13.02
C ALA A 34 11.41 -4.81 13.32
N ALA A 35 12.24 -5.02 12.30
CA ALA A 35 13.56 -5.63 12.46
C ALA A 35 14.46 -4.81 13.40
N PHE A 36 14.46 -3.49 13.27
CA PHE A 36 15.21 -2.59 14.14
C PHE A 36 14.76 -2.73 15.59
N ALA A 37 13.44 -2.64 15.86
CA ALA A 37 12.89 -2.81 17.21
C ALA A 37 13.29 -4.16 17.83
N TRP A 38 13.24 -5.25 17.04
CA TRP A 38 13.58 -6.60 17.49
C TRP A 38 15.08 -6.85 17.65
N SER A 39 15.93 -6.05 17.01
CA SER A 39 17.38 -6.09 17.20
C SER A 39 17.84 -5.45 18.52
N GLU A 40 17.01 -4.60 19.11
CA GLU A 40 17.33 -3.87 20.33
C GLU A 40 17.39 -4.80 21.55
N LYS A 41 18.34 -4.53 22.45
CA LYS A 41 18.59 -5.33 23.65
C LYS A 41 18.03 -4.69 24.92
N ASN A 42 17.84 -3.38 24.91
CA ASN A 42 17.42 -2.61 26.08
C ASN A 42 16.05 -1.98 25.88
N ALA A 43 15.27 -1.88 26.96
CA ALA A 43 13.96 -1.22 26.94
C ALA A 43 14.10 0.31 27.00
N ILE A 44 14.63 0.93 25.94
CA ILE A 44 14.79 2.40 25.86
C ILE A 44 13.49 3.02 25.33
N PHE A 45 12.63 3.49 26.23
CA PHE A 45 11.29 3.99 25.87
C PHE A 45 11.33 5.06 24.75
N GLU A 46 12.23 6.02 24.85
CA GLU A 46 12.37 7.12 23.88
C GLU A 46 12.63 6.59 22.47
N LEU A 47 13.49 5.57 22.34
CA LEU A 47 13.82 4.96 21.05
C LEU A 47 12.59 4.33 20.41
N PHE A 48 11.83 3.53 21.16
CA PHE A 48 10.61 2.88 20.66
C PHE A 48 9.51 3.90 20.34
N LEU A 49 9.42 4.99 21.12
CA LEU A 49 8.50 6.08 20.87
C LEU A 49 8.85 6.83 19.57
N PHE A 50 10.11 7.27 19.41
CA PHE A 50 10.56 7.96 18.20
C PHE A 50 10.40 7.09 16.95
N LEU A 51 10.76 5.81 17.05
CA LEU A 51 10.57 4.83 15.97
C LEU A 51 9.09 4.70 15.58
N SER A 52 8.20 4.62 16.57
CA SER A 52 6.75 4.52 16.33
C SER A 52 6.18 5.78 15.68
N ILE A 53 6.60 6.97 16.12
CA ILE A 53 6.18 8.24 15.54
C ILE A 53 6.67 8.34 14.09
N ALA A 54 7.96 8.08 13.84
CA ALA A 54 8.54 8.14 12.51
C ALA A 54 7.83 7.16 11.54
N PHE A 55 7.60 5.93 11.99
CA PHE A 55 6.86 4.93 11.21
C PHE A 55 5.42 5.37 10.96
N THR A 56 4.72 5.93 11.95
CA THR A 56 3.33 6.38 11.80
C THR A 56 3.22 7.49 10.76
N VAL A 57 4.12 8.49 10.81
CA VAL A 57 4.15 9.58 9.82
C VAL A 57 4.39 9.02 8.42
N PHE A 58 5.39 8.14 8.26
CA PHE A 58 5.64 7.47 6.99
C PHE A 58 4.41 6.68 6.50
N ALA A 59 3.81 5.87 7.37
CA ALA A 59 2.68 5.02 7.02
C ALA A 59 1.48 5.85 6.57
N LEU A 60 1.19 6.97 7.22
CA LEU A 60 0.12 7.89 6.81
C LEU A 60 0.38 8.51 5.43
N LEU A 61 1.59 9.01 5.19
CA LEU A 61 1.94 9.64 3.91
C LEU A 61 1.94 8.62 2.76
N ASN A 62 2.57 7.47 2.95
CA ASN A 62 2.60 6.42 1.95
C ASN A 62 1.20 5.80 1.74
N GLY A 63 0.38 5.70 2.79
CA GLY A 63 -0.99 5.21 2.71
C GLY A 63 -1.87 6.10 1.85
N ARG A 64 -1.72 7.42 1.94
CA ARG A 64 -2.40 8.36 1.04
C ARG A 64 -2.04 8.10 -0.43
N LEU A 65 -0.78 7.83 -0.72
CA LEU A 65 -0.31 7.53 -2.09
C LEU A 65 -0.92 6.22 -2.61
N VAL A 66 -0.84 5.14 -1.83
CA VAL A 66 -1.43 3.82 -2.18
C VAL A 66 -2.93 3.93 -2.41
N ILE A 67 -3.64 4.60 -1.51
CA ILE A 67 -5.11 4.72 -1.56
C ILE A 67 -5.55 5.61 -2.73
N SER A 68 -4.80 6.68 -3.02
CA SER A 68 -5.07 7.56 -4.14
C SER A 68 -4.85 6.87 -5.47
N SER A 69 -3.70 6.19 -5.65
CA SER A 69 -3.39 5.48 -6.89
C SER A 69 -4.33 4.31 -7.13
N GLN A 70 -4.78 3.63 -6.07
CA GLN A 70 -5.83 2.60 -6.20
C GLN A 70 -7.15 3.20 -6.69
N GLY A 71 -7.55 4.36 -6.18
CA GLY A 71 -8.75 5.06 -6.64
C GLY A 71 -8.68 5.38 -8.14
N GLU A 72 -7.56 5.94 -8.57
CA GLU A 72 -7.30 6.26 -9.99
C GLU A 72 -7.32 5.00 -10.88
N ALA A 73 -6.79 3.87 -10.39
CA ALA A 73 -6.86 2.59 -11.09
C ALA A 73 -8.30 2.09 -11.23
N VAL A 74 -9.12 2.19 -10.18
CA VAL A 74 -10.56 1.84 -10.23
C VAL A 74 -11.30 2.70 -11.26
N ASP A 75 -11.11 4.01 -11.23
CA ASP A 75 -11.78 4.95 -12.13
C ASP A 75 -11.37 4.70 -13.59
N THR A 76 -10.08 4.41 -13.83
CA THR A 76 -9.57 4.08 -15.17
C THR A 76 -10.16 2.77 -15.69
N VAL A 77 -10.23 1.72 -14.86
CA VAL A 77 -10.86 0.44 -15.23
C VAL A 77 -12.33 0.65 -15.58
N GLN A 78 -13.05 1.44 -14.79
CA GLN A 78 -14.45 1.73 -15.07
C GLN A 78 -14.62 2.48 -16.40
N CYS A 79 -13.74 3.45 -16.69
CA CYS A 79 -13.74 4.18 -17.96
C CYS A 79 -13.51 3.25 -19.16
N ILE A 80 -12.51 2.36 -19.07
CA ILE A 80 -12.20 1.38 -20.13
C ILE A 80 -13.37 0.42 -20.35
N ARG A 81 -14.00 -0.08 -19.27
CA ARG A 81 -15.16 -0.98 -19.37
C ARG A 81 -16.38 -0.28 -19.99
N ASN A 82 -16.63 0.97 -19.61
CA ASN A 82 -17.71 1.78 -20.20
C ASN A 82 -17.47 2.06 -21.69
N PHE A 83 -16.22 2.35 -22.08
CA PHE A 83 -15.86 2.51 -23.48
C PHE A 83 -16.09 1.20 -24.24
N ALA A 84 -15.61 0.07 -23.69
CA ALA A 84 -15.72 -1.23 -24.33
C ALA A 84 -17.18 -1.69 -24.54
N SER A 85 -18.07 -1.38 -23.60
CA SER A 85 -19.50 -1.69 -23.72
C SER A 85 -20.24 -0.76 -24.69
N SER A 86 -19.82 0.50 -24.83
CA SER A 86 -20.47 1.48 -25.71
C SER A 86 -20.00 1.45 -27.18
N ALA A 87 -18.78 0.97 -27.44
CA ALA A 87 -18.12 1.04 -28.74
C ALA A 87 -17.50 -0.30 -29.17
N THR A 88 -18.24 -1.40 -29.03
CA THR A 88 -17.74 -2.78 -29.23
C THR A 88 -17.16 -3.02 -30.63
N SER A 89 -17.66 -2.33 -31.66
CA SER A 89 -17.17 -2.42 -33.04
C SER A 89 -15.88 -1.62 -33.30
N ALA A 90 -15.43 -0.78 -32.35
CA ALA A 90 -14.24 0.05 -32.46
C ALA A 90 -13.03 -0.50 -31.67
N ILE A 91 -13.16 -1.68 -31.06
CA ILE A 91 -12.09 -2.30 -30.28
C ILE A 91 -11.28 -3.23 -31.20
N PRO A 92 -9.97 -2.98 -31.40
CA PRO A 92 -9.07 -3.93 -32.04
C PRO A 92 -9.08 -5.27 -31.30
N SER A 93 -9.12 -6.39 -32.02
CA SER A 93 -9.17 -7.73 -31.42
C SER A 93 -7.97 -8.03 -30.53
N GLU A 94 -6.83 -7.38 -30.78
CA GLU A 94 -5.62 -7.47 -29.98
C GLU A 94 -5.78 -6.87 -28.57
N LEU A 95 -6.71 -5.92 -28.39
CA LEU A 95 -6.96 -5.24 -27.12
C LEU A 95 -8.07 -5.89 -26.29
N ALA A 96 -8.90 -6.74 -26.89
CA ALA A 96 -9.96 -7.47 -26.19
C ALA A 96 -9.44 -8.28 -24.97
N PRO A 97 -8.38 -9.12 -25.08
CA PRO A 97 -7.89 -9.87 -23.92
C PRO A 97 -7.28 -8.97 -22.83
N LEU A 98 -6.70 -7.83 -23.23
CA LEU A 98 -6.18 -6.84 -22.27
C LEU A 98 -7.33 -6.26 -21.43
N ILE A 99 -8.45 -5.89 -22.07
CA ILE A 99 -9.64 -5.33 -21.41
C ILE A 99 -10.29 -6.34 -20.45
N GLU A 100 -10.35 -7.61 -20.85
CA GLU A 100 -10.91 -8.68 -20.01
C GLU A 100 -10.04 -8.95 -18.77
N GLY A 101 -8.72 -8.84 -18.91
CA GLY A 101 -7.77 -9.01 -17.81
C GLY A 101 -7.70 -7.86 -16.81
N ILE A 102 -8.26 -6.69 -17.11
CA ILE A 102 -8.17 -5.53 -16.21
C ILE A 102 -9.15 -5.68 -15.05
N SER A 103 -8.60 -5.73 -13.85
CA SER A 103 -9.36 -5.70 -12.60
C SER A 103 -8.64 -4.79 -11.61
N SER A 104 -9.42 -4.08 -10.81
CA SER A 104 -8.91 -3.22 -9.76
C SER A 104 -9.66 -3.52 -8.48
N ASP A 105 -8.92 -3.76 -7.40
CA ASP A 105 -9.49 -3.92 -6.08
C ASP A 105 -10.11 -2.60 -5.60
N SER A 106 -11.13 -2.70 -4.74
CA SER A 106 -11.76 -1.50 -4.22
C SER A 106 -10.82 -0.70 -3.32
N LYS A 107 -10.89 0.63 -3.41
CA LYS A 107 -10.16 1.56 -2.55
C LYS A 107 -10.34 1.25 -1.07
N THR A 108 -11.56 0.90 -0.66
CA THR A 108 -11.88 0.55 0.74
C THR A 108 -11.14 -0.70 1.19
N LYS A 109 -11.11 -1.75 0.38
CA LYS A 109 -10.41 -3.00 0.69
C LYS A 109 -8.91 -2.74 0.89
N ILE A 110 -8.30 -1.97 -0.02
CA ILE A 110 -6.87 -1.62 0.06
C ILE A 110 -6.58 -0.75 1.29
N SER A 111 -7.46 0.21 1.61
CA SER A 111 -7.35 1.03 2.82
C SER A 111 -7.39 0.19 4.11
N ILE A 112 -8.29 -0.80 4.19
CA ILE A 112 -8.39 -1.69 5.36
C ILE A 112 -7.10 -2.50 5.51
N TRP A 113 -6.63 -3.14 4.44
CA TRP A 113 -5.40 -3.93 4.47
C TRP A 113 -4.18 -3.09 4.87
N TYR A 114 -4.03 -1.93 4.26
CA TYR A 114 -2.92 -1.03 4.55
C TYR A 114 -2.91 -0.59 6.03
N THR A 115 -4.09 -0.22 6.54
CA THR A 115 -4.25 0.18 7.95
C THR A 115 -3.94 -0.99 8.89
N GLY A 116 -4.47 -2.18 8.59
CA GLY A 116 -4.24 -3.38 9.38
C GLY A 116 -2.76 -3.76 9.46
N LEU A 117 -2.04 -3.72 8.32
CA LEU A 117 -0.60 -3.99 8.29
C LEU A 117 0.19 -2.93 9.05
N SER A 118 -0.18 -1.65 8.94
CA SER A 118 0.48 -0.57 9.68
C SER A 118 0.33 -0.74 11.19
N LEU A 119 -0.89 -1.10 11.65
CA LEU A 119 -1.16 -1.37 13.07
C LEU A 119 -0.41 -2.63 13.55
N ALA A 120 -0.32 -3.67 12.72
CA ALA A 120 0.45 -4.87 13.03
C ALA A 120 1.95 -4.56 13.21
N THR A 121 2.53 -3.70 12.37
CA THR A 121 3.93 -3.25 12.53
C THR A 121 4.12 -2.50 13.85
N LEU A 122 3.24 -1.55 14.19
CA LEU A 122 3.32 -0.84 15.46
C LEU A 122 3.15 -1.78 16.66
N ALA A 123 2.21 -2.72 16.58
CA ALA A 123 2.01 -3.72 17.63
C ALA A 123 3.28 -4.56 17.82
N ALA A 124 3.95 -4.97 16.75
CA ALA A 124 5.20 -5.73 16.82
C ALA A 124 6.33 -4.93 17.51
N VAL A 125 6.41 -3.62 17.27
CA VAL A 125 7.38 -2.72 17.93
C VAL A 125 7.10 -2.63 19.43
N TRP A 126 5.87 -2.33 19.84
CA TRP A 126 5.51 -2.18 21.25
C TRP A 126 5.49 -3.50 22.02
N TRP A 127 5.18 -4.60 21.34
CA TRP A 127 5.31 -5.95 21.91
C TRP A 127 6.75 -6.22 22.33
N ARG A 128 7.72 -5.87 21.47
CA ARG A 128 9.13 -6.03 21.78
C ARG A 128 9.57 -5.18 22.96
N TYR A 129 9.13 -3.93 23.04
CA TYR A 129 9.39 -3.07 24.20
C TYR A 129 8.87 -3.69 25.50
N SER A 130 7.62 -4.17 25.50
CA SER A 130 7.00 -4.82 26.66
C SER A 130 7.78 -6.05 27.12
N LEU A 131 8.22 -6.89 26.18
CA LEU A 131 9.07 -8.05 26.49
C LEU A 131 10.37 -7.64 27.18
N LEU A 132 11.07 -6.62 26.66
CA LEU A 132 12.33 -6.16 27.25
C LEU A 132 12.11 -5.57 28.66
N ASN A 133 11.06 -4.77 28.84
CA ASN A 133 10.77 -4.12 30.11
C ASN A 133 10.42 -5.14 31.22
N ASN A 134 9.63 -6.17 30.88
CA ASN A 134 9.25 -7.21 31.85
C ASN A 134 10.43 -8.11 32.26
N VAL A 135 11.39 -8.35 31.37
CA VAL A 135 12.61 -9.10 31.70
C VAL A 135 13.50 -8.31 32.67
N CYS A 136 13.63 -6.98 32.49
CA CYS A 136 14.39 -6.14 33.41
C CYS A 136 13.77 -6.09 34.81
N LEU A 137 12.43 -6.05 34.92
CA LEU A 137 11.72 -6.06 36.20
C LEU A 137 11.87 -7.39 36.97
N ALA A 138 12.05 -8.51 36.26
CA ALA A 138 12.23 -9.82 36.89
C ALA A 138 13.66 -10.09 37.39
N ALA A 139 14.63 -9.23 37.00
CA ALA A 139 16.06 -9.42 37.27
C ALA A 139 16.63 -8.49 38.36
N GLY A 140 15.83 -7.56 38.90
CA GLY A 140 16.21 -6.64 39.98
C GLY A 140 15.45 -6.93 41.27
#